data_AF-A0A850BIR2-F1
#
_entry.id   AF-A0A850BIR2-F1
#
_cell.length_a   1.000
_cell.length_b   1.000
_cell.length_c   1.000
_cell.angle_alpha   90.00
_cell.angle_beta   90.00
_cell.angle_gamma   90.00
#
_symmetry.space_group_name_H-M   'P 1'
#
loop_
_entity.id
_entity.type
_entity.pdbx_description
1 polymer ?
#
loop_
_entity_poly.entity_id
_entity_poly.type
_entity_poly.pdbx_seq_one_letter_code
_entity_poly.pdbx_strand_id
1 'polypeptide(L)'
;VGPAYFFALRRAFVLTVGSEAIGLLPIALGFVSLVAAWRARPLWDRSDKTRRTALAWLLGVSLGFVSLAIPLQLEKEWITVGWAIEGVALIALFRRLNHPGLKYVGLAHLAVVTARLIANPGVLDYHPTSSLPILNWIAYTYGIPALCLLGAWKLLRDVEVDYFTDLERSIYSSGRDKPPVPLGSRGAALAAIVVIFAWLNLAIIDAYSKGPELEIVLEHMPARDLTMSLAWALYALVLLALGMKRSNAGLRWASLALVLITAGKVFLYDLAHLGDLYRVASLVGLALSLILISIAYQRFVFGKPTTSGKSTPRSP
;
A
#
# COMPACT_ATOMS: atom_id res chain seq x y z
N VAL A 1 16.45 -30.35 -7.11
CA VAL A 1 16.39 -29.36 -8.20
C VAL A 1 16.50 -27.98 -7.57
N GLY A 2 17.63 -27.28 -7.74
CA GLY A 2 17.86 -25.95 -7.16
C GLY A 2 17.61 -24.81 -8.16
N PRO A 3 17.72 -23.53 -7.76
CA PRO A 3 17.45 -22.37 -8.62
C PRO A 3 18.29 -22.37 -9.91
N ALA A 4 19.51 -22.89 -9.85
CA ALA A 4 20.41 -23.00 -11.01
C ALA A 4 19.86 -23.90 -12.14
N TYR A 5 18.99 -24.88 -11.82
CA TYR A 5 18.37 -25.72 -12.83
C TYR A 5 17.35 -24.98 -13.68
N PHE A 6 16.81 -23.85 -13.20
CA PHE A 6 15.82 -23.08 -13.94
C PHE A 6 16.36 -22.59 -15.28
N PHE A 7 17.61 -22.13 -15.34
CA PHE A 7 18.21 -21.64 -16.59
C PHE A 7 18.38 -22.75 -17.63
N ALA A 8 18.80 -23.94 -17.19
CA ALA A 8 18.91 -25.10 -18.06
C ALA A 8 17.53 -25.56 -18.56
N LEU A 9 16.53 -25.64 -17.67
CA LEU A 9 15.16 -26.00 -18.02
C LEU A 9 14.52 -24.97 -18.95
N ARG A 10 14.75 -23.67 -18.72
CA ARG A 10 14.31 -22.59 -19.60
C ARG A 10 14.88 -22.76 -20.99
N ARG A 11 16.19 -22.99 -21.10
CA ARG A 11 16.85 -23.18 -22.41
C ARG A 11 16.29 -24.40 -23.13
N ALA A 12 16.15 -25.52 -22.43
CA ALA A 12 15.57 -26.73 -23.00
C ALA A 12 14.12 -26.50 -23.47
N PHE A 13 13.28 -25.86 -22.64
CA PHE A 13 11.88 -25.58 -22.96
C PHE A 13 11.74 -24.67 -24.19
N VAL A 14 12.53 -23.61 -24.27
CA VAL A 14 12.50 -22.70 -25.44
C VAL A 14 12.91 -23.44 -26.72
N LEU A 15 13.85 -24.39 -26.65
CA LEU A 15 14.28 -25.18 -27.80
C LEU A 15 13.25 -26.24 -28.23
N THR A 16 12.44 -26.76 -27.32
CA THR A 16 11.50 -27.86 -27.62
C THR A 16 10.06 -27.41 -27.83
N VAL A 17 9.59 -26.44 -27.04
CA VAL A 17 8.19 -25.97 -27.04
C VAL A 17 8.06 -24.57 -27.66
N GLY A 18 9.13 -23.77 -27.65
CA GLY A 18 9.13 -22.40 -28.12
C GLY A 18 8.95 -21.36 -27.00
N SER A 19 9.22 -20.10 -27.32
CA SER A 19 9.16 -18.98 -26.36
C SER A 19 7.75 -18.49 -26.08
N GLU A 20 6.79 -18.74 -26.97
CA GLU A 20 5.42 -18.23 -26.86
C GLU A 20 4.66 -18.76 -25.63
N ALA A 21 5.04 -19.93 -25.11
CA ALA A 21 4.39 -20.56 -23.96
C ALA A 21 5.32 -20.65 -22.73
N ILE A 22 6.30 -19.76 -22.62
CA ILE A 22 7.35 -19.84 -21.60
C ILE A 22 6.81 -19.77 -20.16
N GLY A 23 5.63 -19.17 -19.95
CA GLY A 23 4.92 -19.15 -18.66
C GLY A 23 4.47 -20.53 -18.17
N LEU A 24 4.30 -21.51 -19.05
CA LEU A 24 3.91 -22.88 -18.66
C LEU A 24 5.02 -23.57 -17.86
N LEU A 25 6.29 -23.26 -18.12
CA LEU A 25 7.43 -23.86 -17.43
C LEU A 25 7.38 -23.59 -15.90
N PRO A 26 7.36 -22.34 -15.42
CA PRO A 26 7.27 -22.08 -13.99
C PRO A 26 5.93 -22.55 -13.42
N ILE A 27 4.81 -22.50 -14.16
CA ILE A 27 3.53 -23.10 -13.69
C ILE A 27 3.69 -24.60 -13.41
N ALA A 28 4.33 -25.35 -14.31
CA ALA A 28 4.58 -26.78 -14.12
C ALA A 28 5.47 -27.05 -12.90
N LEU A 29 6.53 -26.24 -12.70
CA LEU A 29 7.38 -26.34 -11.51
C LEU A 29 6.62 -26.02 -10.21
N GLY A 30 5.79 -24.98 -10.23
CA GLY A 30 4.92 -24.62 -9.12
C GLY A 30 3.89 -25.70 -8.80
N PHE A 31 3.38 -26.40 -9.83
CA PHE A 31 2.49 -27.54 -9.67
C PHE A 31 3.20 -28.73 -9.01
N VAL A 32 4.44 -29.02 -9.38
CA VAL A 32 5.25 -30.06 -8.71
C VAL A 32 5.39 -29.74 -7.21
N SER A 33 5.71 -28.50 -6.85
CA SER A 33 5.79 -28.08 -5.44
C SER A 33 4.43 -28.18 -4.72
N LEU A 34 3.33 -27.86 -5.40
CA LEU A 34 1.98 -28.00 -4.85
C LEU A 34 1.59 -29.47 -4.61
N VAL A 35 1.88 -30.35 -5.56
CA VAL A 35 1.66 -31.80 -5.42
C VAL A 35 2.52 -32.38 -4.31
N ALA A 36 3.79 -31.96 -4.21
CA ALA A 36 4.66 -32.33 -3.11
C ALA A 36 4.08 -31.88 -1.76
N ALA A 37 3.57 -30.64 -1.66
CA ALA A 37 2.91 -30.16 -0.45
C ALA A 37 1.66 -30.98 -0.12
N TRP A 38 0.85 -31.33 -1.12
CA TRP A 38 -0.36 -32.14 -0.93
C TRP A 38 -0.04 -33.55 -0.44
N ARG A 39 0.94 -34.23 -1.05
CA ARG A 39 1.40 -35.56 -0.63
C ARG A 39 2.14 -35.57 0.72
N ALA A 40 2.76 -34.45 1.08
CA ALA A 40 3.41 -34.26 2.37
C ALA A 40 2.41 -34.11 3.54
N ARG A 41 1.18 -33.64 3.29
CA ARG A 41 0.17 -33.38 4.34
C ARG A 41 -0.11 -34.56 5.29
N PRO A 42 -0.27 -35.81 4.81
CA PRO A 42 -0.53 -36.97 5.67
C PRO A 42 0.71 -37.57 6.34
N LEU A 43 1.93 -37.17 5.94
CA LEU A 43 3.17 -37.79 6.44
C LEU A 43 3.50 -37.39 7.89
N TRP A 44 2.93 -36.28 8.37
CA TRP A 44 3.19 -35.75 9.71
C TRP A 44 1.88 -35.38 10.40
N ASP A 45 1.88 -35.45 11.74
CA ASP A 45 0.76 -34.98 12.54
C ASP A 45 0.56 -33.46 12.39
N ARG A 46 -0.70 -33.01 12.49
CA ARG A 46 -1.08 -31.59 12.34
C ARG A 46 -0.44 -30.69 13.39
N SER A 47 -0.10 -31.24 14.55
CA SER A 47 0.54 -30.52 15.65
C SER A 47 2.03 -30.23 15.40
N ASP A 48 2.68 -31.00 14.52
CA ASP A 48 4.13 -30.93 14.28
C ASP A 48 4.55 -29.59 13.64
N LYS A 49 5.56 -28.95 14.25
CA LYS A 49 6.16 -27.71 13.74
C LYS A 49 6.88 -27.94 12.41
N THR A 50 7.56 -29.08 12.26
CA THR A 50 8.31 -29.46 11.05
C THR A 50 7.40 -29.51 9.84
N ARG A 51 6.21 -30.12 10.01
CA ARG A 51 5.15 -30.15 9.00
C ARG A 51 4.74 -28.74 8.56
N ARG A 52 4.50 -27.83 9.51
CA ARG A 52 4.09 -26.45 9.20
C ARG A 52 5.16 -25.72 8.38
N THR A 53 6.41 -25.84 8.79
CA THR A 53 7.56 -25.26 8.08
C THR A 53 7.70 -25.84 6.69
N ALA A 54 7.64 -27.17 6.53
CA ALA A 54 7.73 -27.83 5.23
C ALA A 54 6.59 -27.40 4.28
N LEU A 55 5.35 -27.38 4.77
CA LEU A 55 4.21 -26.92 3.98
C LEU A 55 4.31 -25.43 3.63
N ALA A 56 4.80 -24.59 4.54
CA ALA A 56 5.00 -23.16 4.27
C ALA A 56 6.01 -22.94 3.15
N TRP A 57 7.13 -23.66 3.16
CA TRP A 57 8.12 -23.59 2.09
C TRP A 57 7.59 -24.11 0.77
N LEU A 58 6.97 -25.29 0.74
CA LEU A 58 6.48 -25.89 -0.51
C LEU A 58 5.37 -25.04 -1.17
N LEU A 59 4.45 -24.51 -0.36
CA LEU A 59 3.37 -23.65 -0.87
C LEU A 59 3.88 -22.24 -1.21
N GLY A 60 4.83 -21.69 -0.45
CA GLY A 60 5.48 -20.43 -0.78
C GLY A 60 6.24 -20.50 -2.11
N VAL A 61 7.01 -21.58 -2.32
CA VAL A 61 7.72 -21.84 -3.59
C VAL A 61 6.74 -22.03 -4.75
N SER A 62 5.63 -22.75 -4.52
CA SER A 62 4.58 -22.90 -5.54
C SER A 62 4.00 -21.55 -5.96
N LEU A 63 3.69 -20.67 -4.99
CA LEU A 63 3.23 -19.30 -5.27
C LEU A 63 4.28 -18.48 -6.02
N GLY A 64 5.56 -18.55 -5.63
CA GLY A 64 6.65 -17.85 -6.31
C GLY A 64 6.85 -18.30 -7.76
N PHE A 65 6.69 -19.60 -8.04
CA PHE A 65 6.70 -20.08 -9.42
C PHE A 65 5.50 -19.59 -10.23
N VAL A 66 4.29 -19.61 -9.66
CA VAL A 66 3.11 -19.05 -10.34
C VAL A 66 3.31 -17.56 -10.62
N SER A 67 3.85 -16.82 -9.66
CA SER A 67 4.18 -15.40 -9.82
C SER A 67 5.24 -15.17 -10.89
N LEU A 68 6.27 -16.02 -10.98
CA LEU A 68 7.32 -15.96 -12.03
C LEU A 68 6.78 -16.24 -13.44
N ALA A 69 5.65 -16.94 -13.58
CA ALA A 69 5.01 -17.13 -14.87
C ALA A 69 4.58 -15.81 -15.50
N ILE A 70 4.15 -14.85 -14.68
CA ILE A 70 3.66 -13.54 -15.11
C ILE A 70 4.75 -12.73 -15.84
N PRO A 71 5.91 -12.39 -15.25
CA PRO A 71 6.96 -11.63 -15.93
C PRO A 71 7.59 -12.36 -17.12
N LEU A 72 7.46 -13.68 -17.20
CA LEU A 72 8.01 -14.45 -18.32
C LEU A 72 7.06 -14.48 -19.51
N GLN A 73 5.75 -14.49 -19.27
CA GLN A 73 4.72 -14.66 -20.30
C GLN A 73 4.07 -13.34 -20.72
N LEU A 74 3.92 -12.41 -19.78
CA LEU A 74 3.20 -11.15 -19.94
C LEU A 74 4.17 -9.96 -19.98
N GLU A 75 3.63 -8.82 -20.41
CA GLU A 75 4.35 -7.55 -20.51
C GLU A 75 4.73 -6.98 -19.12
N LYS A 76 5.55 -5.91 -19.13
CA LYS A 76 6.29 -5.43 -17.96
C LYS A 76 5.42 -4.90 -16.82
N GLU A 77 4.20 -4.44 -17.12
CA GLU A 77 3.24 -3.91 -16.14
C GLU A 77 2.65 -5.00 -15.25
N TRP A 78 2.47 -6.22 -15.78
CA TRP A 78 1.91 -7.35 -15.04
C TRP A 78 2.84 -7.84 -13.94
N ILE A 79 4.14 -7.54 -14.03
CA ILE A 79 5.13 -7.93 -13.02
C ILE A 79 4.76 -7.35 -11.65
N THR A 80 4.43 -6.06 -11.61
CA THR A 80 4.10 -5.36 -10.35
C THR A 80 2.79 -5.87 -9.76
N VAL A 81 1.79 -6.10 -10.62
CA VAL A 81 0.49 -6.66 -10.23
C VAL A 81 0.65 -8.08 -9.69
N GLY A 82 1.43 -8.93 -10.38
CA GLY A 82 1.72 -10.30 -9.99
C GLY A 82 2.38 -10.38 -8.61
N TRP A 83 3.41 -9.56 -8.38
CA TRP A 83 4.10 -9.49 -7.08
C TRP A 83 3.18 -8.99 -5.95
N ALA A 84 2.26 -8.06 -6.24
CA ALA A 84 1.30 -7.59 -5.25
C ALA A 84 0.32 -8.69 -4.84
N ILE A 85 -0.19 -9.44 -5.83
CA ILE A 85 -1.10 -10.59 -5.61
C ILE A 85 -0.38 -11.68 -4.83
N GLU A 86 0.88 -12.00 -5.19
CA GLU A 86 1.69 -12.97 -4.46
C GLU A 86 1.91 -12.55 -3.00
N GLY A 87 2.27 -11.29 -2.77
CA GLY A 87 2.51 -10.75 -1.43
C GLY A 87 1.29 -10.91 -0.52
N VAL A 88 0.08 -10.59 -1.00
CA VAL A 88 -1.15 -10.79 -0.21
C VAL A 88 -1.53 -12.28 -0.09
N ALA A 89 -1.24 -13.10 -1.10
CA ALA A 89 -1.46 -14.55 -1.03
C ALA A 89 -0.57 -15.23 0.02
N LEU A 90 0.70 -14.81 0.14
CA LEU A 90 1.62 -15.27 1.20
C LEU A 90 1.12 -14.87 2.59
N ILE A 91 0.60 -13.66 2.75
CA ILE A 91 -0.03 -13.20 4.00
C ILE A 91 -1.31 -13.99 4.32
N ALA A 92 -2.12 -14.32 3.30
CA ALA A 92 -3.29 -15.18 3.47
C ALA A 92 -2.88 -16.61 3.88
N LEU A 93 -1.78 -17.12 3.34
CA LEU A 93 -1.21 -18.42 3.72
C LEU A 93 -0.61 -18.40 5.12
N PHE A 94 0.01 -17.30 5.52
CA PHE A 94 0.49 -17.06 6.88
C PHE A 94 -0.62 -17.29 7.91
N ARG A 95 -1.84 -16.77 7.68
CA ARG A 95 -2.98 -16.99 8.57
C ARG A 95 -3.39 -18.46 8.75
N ARG A 96 -3.02 -19.34 7.81
CA ARG A 96 -3.38 -20.76 7.83
C ARG A 96 -2.28 -21.62 8.44
N LEU A 97 -1.01 -21.25 8.23
CA LEU A 97 0.15 -22.06 8.65
C LEU A 97 0.90 -21.47 9.86
N ASN A 98 0.65 -20.21 10.19
CA ASN A 98 1.27 -19.46 11.29
C ASN A 98 2.80 -19.49 11.25
N HIS A 99 3.38 -19.46 10.05
CA HIS A 99 4.82 -19.49 9.85
C HIS A 99 5.36 -18.07 9.58
N PRO A 100 6.25 -17.51 10.42
CA PRO A 100 6.66 -16.10 10.34
C PRO A 100 7.35 -15.76 9.02
N GLY A 101 8.06 -16.71 8.39
CA GLY A 101 8.67 -16.50 7.07
C GLY A 101 7.66 -16.07 6.00
N LEU A 102 6.43 -16.58 6.03
CA LEU A 102 5.38 -16.19 5.07
C LEU A 102 4.95 -14.73 5.27
N LYS A 103 4.87 -14.28 6.52
CA LYS A 103 4.56 -12.89 6.86
C LYS A 103 5.65 -11.96 6.33
N TYR A 104 6.91 -12.23 6.65
CA TYR A 104 8.02 -11.36 6.25
C TYR A 104 8.22 -11.32 4.74
N VAL A 105 8.19 -12.48 4.07
CA VAL A 105 8.32 -12.52 2.61
C VAL A 105 7.14 -11.81 1.94
N GLY A 106 5.90 -12.02 2.40
CA GLY A 106 4.73 -11.33 1.86
C GLY A 106 4.78 -9.81 2.06
N LEU A 107 5.16 -9.34 3.26
CA LEU A 107 5.36 -7.92 3.53
C LEU A 107 6.50 -7.32 2.73
N ALA A 108 7.61 -8.05 2.55
CA ALA A 108 8.74 -7.61 1.74
C ALA A 108 8.32 -7.44 0.27
N HIS A 109 7.56 -8.37 -0.31
CA HIS A 109 7.03 -8.24 -1.68
C HIS A 109 6.16 -7.00 -1.81
N LEU A 110 5.24 -6.78 -0.88
CA LEU A 110 4.37 -5.60 -0.88
C LEU A 110 5.15 -4.29 -0.71
N ALA A 111 6.22 -4.30 0.09
CA ALA A 111 7.11 -3.15 0.25
C ALA A 111 7.89 -2.86 -1.04
N VAL A 112 8.42 -3.89 -1.71
CA VAL A 112 9.10 -3.76 -3.01
C VAL A 112 8.14 -3.22 -4.08
N VAL A 113 6.92 -3.75 -4.13
CA VAL A 113 5.87 -3.24 -5.03
C VAL A 113 5.57 -1.77 -4.76
N THR A 114 5.40 -1.40 -3.49
CA THR A 114 5.15 -0.01 -3.09
C THR A 114 6.30 0.91 -3.50
N ALA A 115 7.55 0.51 -3.22
CA ALA A 115 8.74 1.24 -3.64
C ALA A 115 8.82 1.37 -5.17
N ARG A 116 8.54 0.29 -5.92
CA ARG A 116 8.53 0.31 -7.38
C ARG A 116 7.48 1.29 -7.91
N LEU A 117 6.25 1.28 -7.37
CA LEU A 117 5.18 2.16 -7.85
C LEU A 117 5.41 3.64 -7.54
N ILE A 118 6.17 3.96 -6.49
CA ILE A 118 6.38 5.34 -6.03
C ILE A 118 7.72 5.90 -6.54
N ALA A 119 8.77 5.09 -6.55
CA ALA A 119 10.15 5.54 -6.74
C ALA A 119 10.76 5.11 -8.08
N ASN A 120 10.04 4.37 -8.94
CA ASN A 120 10.53 4.01 -10.27
C ASN A 120 9.79 4.81 -11.36
N PRO A 121 10.42 5.86 -11.94
CA PRO A 121 9.84 6.62 -13.03
C PRO A 121 9.53 5.76 -14.26
N GLY A 122 10.33 4.71 -14.50
CA GLY A 122 10.17 3.84 -15.66
C GLY A 122 8.89 2.98 -15.65
N VAL A 123 8.08 3.02 -14.57
CA VAL A 123 6.72 2.46 -14.60
C VAL A 123 5.82 3.24 -15.54
N LEU A 124 6.08 4.53 -15.75
CA LEU A 124 5.25 5.44 -16.55
C LEU A 124 5.47 5.28 -18.06
N ASP A 125 6.63 4.76 -18.47
CA ASP A 125 7.02 4.58 -19.88
C ASP A 125 6.53 3.24 -20.47
N TYR A 126 5.73 2.46 -19.73
CA TYR A 126 5.36 1.11 -20.16
C TYR A 126 4.31 1.05 -21.27
N HIS A 127 3.39 2.01 -21.34
CA HIS A 127 2.34 2.02 -22.37
C HIS A 127 1.94 3.44 -22.80
N PRO A 128 1.56 3.61 -24.08
CA PRO A 128 0.90 4.82 -24.54
C PRO A 128 -0.43 5.07 -23.81
N THR A 129 -0.83 6.34 -23.69
CA THR A 129 -2.05 6.80 -23.02
C THR A 129 -3.28 6.10 -23.57
N SER A 130 -4.15 5.61 -22.68
CA SER A 130 -5.34 4.86 -23.07
C SER A 130 -6.49 5.81 -23.41
N SER A 131 -7.29 5.48 -24.43
CA SER A 131 -8.46 6.26 -24.83
C SER A 131 -9.62 6.25 -23.81
N LEU A 132 -9.52 5.48 -22.71
CA LEU A 132 -10.48 5.47 -21.61
C LEU A 132 -9.90 6.21 -20.37
N PRO A 133 -10.44 7.38 -19.98
CA PRO A 133 -9.82 8.24 -18.97
C PRO A 133 -9.71 7.67 -17.54
N ILE A 134 -10.52 6.68 -17.18
CA ILE A 134 -10.61 6.16 -15.79
C ILE A 134 -10.24 4.67 -15.69
N LEU A 135 -10.43 3.92 -16.78
CA LEU A 135 -10.12 2.48 -16.86
C LEU A 135 -8.91 2.25 -17.77
N ASN A 136 -7.88 3.07 -17.54
CA ASN A 136 -6.60 3.00 -18.23
C ASN A 136 -5.65 1.99 -17.56
N TRP A 137 -4.49 1.78 -18.17
CA TRP A 137 -3.51 0.81 -17.67
C TRP A 137 -2.92 1.18 -16.29
N ILE A 138 -2.82 2.48 -16.01
CA ILE A 138 -2.41 3.02 -14.72
C ILE A 138 -3.41 2.61 -13.63
N ALA A 139 -4.70 2.58 -13.94
CA ALA A 139 -5.75 2.22 -13.01
C ALA A 139 -5.62 0.80 -12.46
N TYR A 140 -5.36 -0.20 -13.30
CA TYR A 140 -5.13 -1.56 -12.79
C TYR A 140 -3.73 -1.74 -12.18
N THR A 141 -2.71 -1.06 -12.73
CA THR A 141 -1.31 -1.19 -12.28
C THR A 141 -1.10 -0.62 -10.87
N TYR A 142 -1.85 0.41 -10.48
CA TYR A 142 -1.83 0.93 -9.11
C TYR A 142 -3.02 0.46 -8.26
N GLY A 143 -4.21 0.34 -8.87
CA GLY A 143 -5.43 -0.05 -8.17
C GLY A 143 -5.40 -1.46 -7.61
N ILE A 144 -4.91 -2.45 -8.38
CA ILE A 144 -4.80 -3.83 -7.89
C ILE A 144 -3.80 -3.91 -6.72
N PRO A 145 -2.56 -3.37 -6.81
CA PRO A 145 -1.66 -3.33 -5.66
C PRO A 145 -2.21 -2.60 -4.44
N ALA A 146 -2.94 -1.49 -4.61
CA ALA A 146 -3.62 -0.82 -3.52
C ALA A 146 -4.65 -1.74 -2.82
N LEU A 147 -5.45 -2.48 -3.58
CA LEU A 147 -6.38 -3.47 -3.03
C LEU A 147 -5.65 -4.62 -2.32
N CYS A 148 -4.52 -5.10 -2.87
CA CYS A 148 -3.68 -6.09 -2.21
C CYS A 148 -3.11 -5.60 -0.88
N LEU A 149 -2.66 -4.34 -0.81
CA LEU A 149 -2.18 -3.70 0.43
C LEU A 149 -3.30 -3.55 1.47
N LEU A 150 -4.51 -3.16 1.05
CA LEU A 150 -5.69 -3.15 1.93
C LEU A 150 -6.08 -4.57 2.39
N GLY A 151 -5.93 -5.56 1.51
CA GLY A 151 -6.10 -6.98 1.84
C GLY A 151 -5.12 -7.44 2.91
N ALA A 152 -3.83 -7.11 2.75
CA ALA A 152 -2.79 -7.40 3.71
C ALA A 152 -3.05 -6.73 5.07
N TRP A 153 -3.43 -5.44 5.07
CA TRP A 153 -3.86 -4.74 6.28
C TRP A 153 -4.98 -5.50 7.00
N LYS A 154 -6.05 -5.86 6.27
CA LYS A 154 -7.22 -6.56 6.82
C LYS A 154 -6.88 -7.96 7.33
N LEU A 155 -5.97 -8.67 6.66
CA LEU A 155 -5.56 -10.01 7.06
C LEU A 155 -4.66 -9.99 8.30
N LEU A 156 -3.81 -8.98 8.47
CA LEU A 156 -2.86 -8.89 9.59
C LEU A 156 -3.42 -8.19 10.83
N ARG A 157 -4.35 -7.23 10.69
CA ARG A 157 -4.75 -6.32 11.78
C ARG A 157 -5.19 -7.00 13.09
N ASP A 158 -5.79 -8.19 12.99
CA ASP A 158 -6.42 -8.90 14.12
C ASP A 158 -5.58 -10.08 14.60
N VAL A 159 -4.47 -10.43 13.92
CA VAL A 159 -3.69 -11.65 14.21
C VAL A 159 -2.21 -11.39 14.40
N GLU A 160 -1.67 -10.28 13.87
CA GLU A 160 -0.22 -10.09 13.77
C GLU A 160 0.45 -10.09 15.15
N VAL A 161 -0.16 -9.44 16.14
CA VAL A 161 0.32 -9.33 17.51
C VAL A 161 0.45 -10.69 18.18
N ASP A 162 -0.53 -11.58 17.98
CA ASP A 162 -0.55 -12.92 18.59
C ASP A 162 0.63 -13.77 18.12
N TYR A 163 1.07 -13.55 16.88
CA TYR A 163 2.14 -14.29 16.22
C TYR A 163 3.47 -13.52 16.16
N PHE A 164 3.68 -12.57 17.09
CA PHE A 164 4.98 -11.92 17.21
C PHE A 164 6.09 -12.94 17.50
N THR A 165 7.14 -12.86 16.70
CA THR A 165 8.39 -13.60 16.94
C THR A 165 9.09 -13.08 18.19
N ASP A 166 10.04 -13.86 18.72
CA ASP A 166 10.81 -13.44 19.91
C ASP A 166 11.57 -12.13 19.66
N LEU A 167 12.04 -11.91 18.42
CA LEU A 167 12.66 -10.66 18.00
C LEU A 167 11.66 -9.49 17.99
N GLU A 168 10.44 -9.69 17.48
CA GLU A 168 9.41 -8.65 17.49
C GLU A 168 8.98 -8.31 18.92
N ARG A 169 8.89 -9.31 19.79
CA ARG A 169 8.63 -9.10 21.21
C ARG A 169 9.77 -8.32 21.85
N SER A 170 11.03 -8.69 21.64
CA SER A 170 12.16 -7.96 22.25
C SER A 170 12.25 -6.50 21.82
N ILE A 171 11.95 -6.19 20.55
CA ILE A 171 11.99 -4.82 20.04
C ILE A 171 10.77 -4.01 20.51
N TYR A 172 9.58 -4.61 20.52
CA TYR A 172 8.32 -3.85 20.64
C TYR A 172 7.53 -4.08 21.93
N SER A 173 7.83 -5.12 22.70
CA SER A 173 7.29 -5.32 24.06
C SER A 173 8.22 -4.79 25.16
N SER A 174 9.24 -3.99 24.79
CA SER A 174 10.27 -3.51 25.73
C SER A 174 9.82 -2.40 26.69
N GLY A 175 8.53 -2.06 26.74
CA GLY A 175 7.93 -1.16 27.73
C GLY A 175 6.69 -1.78 28.35
N ARG A 176 6.68 -1.93 29.68
CA ARG A 176 5.61 -2.61 30.46
C ARG A 176 4.19 -2.04 30.24
N ASP A 177 4.06 -0.81 29.76
CA ASP A 177 2.79 -0.07 29.83
C ASP A 177 2.13 0.21 28.46
N LYS A 178 2.71 -0.24 27.34
CA LYS A 178 2.13 0.00 26.01
C LYS A 178 1.68 -1.30 25.34
N PRO A 179 0.43 -1.38 24.84
CA PRO A 179 -0.01 -2.56 24.11
C PRO A 179 0.81 -2.70 22.81
N PRO A 180 1.22 -3.93 22.45
CA PRO A 180 1.92 -4.19 21.19
C PRO A 180 1.04 -3.79 20.00
N VAL A 181 1.66 -3.21 18.96
CA VAL A 181 0.96 -2.68 17.80
C VAL A 181 1.28 -3.49 16.54
N PRO A 182 0.30 -3.85 15.69
CA PRO A 182 0.52 -4.64 14.48
C PRO A 182 1.21 -3.78 13.40
N LEU A 183 2.55 -3.86 13.33
CA LEU A 183 3.37 -2.98 12.49
C LEU A 183 3.22 -3.28 11.01
N GLY A 184 3.24 -4.55 10.60
CA GLY A 184 3.04 -4.97 9.23
C GLY A 184 1.67 -4.56 8.70
N SER A 185 0.62 -4.74 9.51
CA SER A 185 -0.73 -4.27 9.19
C SER A 185 -0.78 -2.75 9.00
N ARG A 186 -0.20 -1.98 9.93
CA ARG A 186 -0.15 -0.51 9.84
C ARG A 186 0.69 -0.03 8.66
N GLY A 187 1.82 -0.68 8.40
CA GLY A 187 2.68 -0.42 7.24
C GLY A 187 1.95 -0.67 5.93
N ALA A 188 1.23 -1.79 5.81
CA ALA A 188 0.41 -2.09 4.64
C ALA A 188 -0.72 -1.06 4.43
N ALA A 189 -1.36 -0.61 5.50
CA ALA A 189 -2.38 0.44 5.41
C ALA A 189 -1.78 1.80 4.97
N LEU A 190 -0.62 2.17 5.51
CA LEU A 190 0.08 3.39 5.11
C LEU A 190 0.51 3.31 3.65
N ALA A 191 1.10 2.19 3.22
CA ALA A 191 1.46 1.95 1.84
C ALA A 191 0.25 2.04 0.91
N ALA A 192 -0.91 1.49 1.30
CA ALA A 192 -2.14 1.61 0.51
C ALA A 192 -2.56 3.08 0.33
N ILE A 193 -2.50 3.88 1.39
CA ILE A 193 -2.80 5.32 1.33
C ILE A 193 -1.87 6.01 0.32
N VAL A 194 -0.56 5.75 0.40
CA VAL A 194 0.42 6.38 -0.48
C VAL A 194 0.24 5.94 -1.94
N VAL A 195 0.02 4.64 -2.19
CA VAL A 195 -0.18 4.12 -3.55
C VAL A 195 -1.48 4.65 -4.18
N ILE A 196 -2.58 4.74 -3.41
CA ILE A 196 -3.83 5.34 -3.91
C ILE A 196 -3.64 6.83 -4.22
N PHE A 197 -2.88 7.54 -3.38
CA PHE A 197 -2.57 8.94 -3.64
C PHE A 197 -1.70 9.10 -4.90
N ALA A 198 -0.69 8.26 -5.10
CA ALA A 198 0.12 8.26 -6.32
C ALA A 198 -0.74 7.99 -7.56
N TRP A 199 -1.62 6.98 -7.50
CA TRP A 199 -2.57 6.69 -8.56
C TRP A 199 -3.46 7.89 -8.90
N LEU A 200 -4.02 8.56 -7.89
CA LEU A 200 -4.87 9.73 -8.08
C LEU A 200 -4.14 10.85 -8.85
N ASN A 201 -2.88 11.11 -8.50
CA ASN A 201 -2.06 12.11 -9.17
C ASN A 201 -1.77 11.70 -10.63
N LEU A 202 -1.40 10.45 -10.87
CA LEU A 202 -1.11 9.93 -12.21
C LEU A 202 -2.35 9.90 -13.11
N ALA A 203 -3.52 9.54 -12.57
CA ALA A 203 -4.78 9.53 -13.30
C ALA A 203 -5.17 10.95 -13.76
N ILE A 204 -4.91 11.97 -12.94
CA ILE A 204 -5.14 13.36 -13.33
C ILE A 204 -4.11 13.82 -14.35
N ILE A 205 -2.83 13.44 -14.22
CA ILE A 205 -1.82 13.76 -15.22
C ILE A 205 -2.19 13.15 -16.58
N ASP A 206 -2.59 11.87 -16.61
CA ASP A 206 -3.00 11.16 -17.81
C ASP A 206 -4.23 11.80 -18.46
N ALA A 207 -5.26 12.15 -17.68
CA ALA A 207 -6.49 12.77 -18.18
C ALA A 207 -6.27 14.15 -18.83
N TYR A 208 -5.16 14.82 -18.52
CA TYR A 208 -4.79 16.11 -19.11
C TYR A 208 -3.61 16.01 -20.09
N SER A 209 -3.08 14.80 -20.33
CA SER A 209 -2.06 14.60 -21.36
C SER A 209 -2.67 14.79 -22.75
N LYS A 210 -1.94 15.46 -23.63
CA LYS A 210 -2.38 15.76 -25.01
C LYS A 210 -1.77 14.80 -26.04
N GLY A 211 -0.80 13.98 -25.63
CA GLY A 211 -0.05 13.08 -26.50
C GLY A 211 -0.39 11.61 -26.27
N PRO A 212 0.11 10.71 -27.15
CA PRO A 212 -0.01 9.27 -26.99
C PRO A 212 0.86 8.73 -25.85
N GLU A 213 1.71 9.52 -25.21
CA GLU A 213 2.54 9.10 -24.07
C GLU A 213 2.26 9.97 -22.84
N LEU A 214 2.51 9.41 -21.65
CA LEU A 214 2.37 10.13 -20.39
C LEU A 214 3.54 11.11 -20.22
N GLU A 215 3.50 12.23 -20.92
CA GLU A 215 4.48 13.29 -20.68
C GLU A 215 4.17 13.98 -19.36
N ILE A 216 5.10 13.94 -18.41
CA ILE A 216 5.09 14.82 -17.24
C ILE A 216 5.44 16.23 -17.74
N VAL A 217 4.48 16.88 -18.37
CA VAL A 217 4.63 18.26 -18.83
C VAL A 217 4.73 19.15 -17.59
N LEU A 218 5.94 19.60 -17.27
CA LEU A 218 6.22 20.51 -16.16
C LEU A 218 5.66 21.92 -16.41
N GLU A 219 5.19 22.20 -17.62
CA GLU A 219 4.48 23.45 -17.93
C GLU A 219 3.18 23.54 -17.13
N HIS A 220 2.91 24.76 -16.66
CA HIS A 220 1.78 25.06 -15.82
C HIS A 220 0.50 24.95 -16.63
N MET A 221 -0.43 24.12 -16.19
CA MET A 221 -1.74 23.95 -16.82
C MET A 221 -2.79 24.26 -15.76
N PRO A 222 -3.37 25.48 -15.76
CA PRO A 222 -4.23 25.94 -14.67
C PRO A 222 -5.37 24.97 -14.34
N ALA A 223 -5.97 24.36 -15.37
CA ALA A 223 -7.04 23.39 -15.19
C ALA A 223 -6.56 22.07 -14.54
N ARG A 224 -5.36 21.58 -14.89
CA ARG A 224 -4.77 20.37 -14.27
C ARG A 224 -4.40 20.64 -12.83
N ASP A 225 -3.75 21.76 -12.57
CA ASP A 225 -3.20 22.10 -11.25
C ASP A 225 -4.34 22.35 -10.25
N LEU A 226 -5.43 23.01 -10.68
CA LEU A 226 -6.67 23.15 -9.91
C LEU A 226 -7.31 21.78 -9.60
N THR A 227 -7.43 20.91 -10.60
CA THR A 227 -8.00 19.56 -10.42
C THR A 227 -7.17 18.73 -9.45
N MET A 228 -5.84 18.82 -9.50
CA MET A 228 -4.95 18.17 -8.53
C MET A 228 -5.19 18.68 -7.12
N SER A 229 -5.27 19.99 -6.92
CA SER A 229 -5.53 20.61 -5.61
C SER A 229 -6.91 20.21 -5.05
N LEU A 230 -7.96 20.20 -5.89
CA LEU A 230 -9.29 19.72 -5.51
C LEU A 230 -9.29 18.23 -5.15
N ALA A 231 -8.58 17.41 -5.93
CA ALA A 231 -8.48 15.98 -5.69
C ALA A 231 -7.75 15.67 -4.37
N TRP A 232 -6.67 16.39 -4.05
CA TRP A 232 -5.97 16.25 -2.77
C TRP A 232 -6.87 16.63 -1.59
N ALA A 233 -7.62 17.73 -1.72
CA ALA A 233 -8.58 18.15 -0.69
C ALA A 233 -9.67 17.11 -0.47
N LEU A 234 -10.27 16.58 -1.54
CA LEU A 234 -11.28 15.53 -1.46
C LEU A 234 -10.71 14.24 -0.85
N TYR A 235 -9.51 13.84 -1.26
CA TYR A 235 -8.83 12.66 -0.71
C TYR A 235 -8.56 12.82 0.80
N ALA A 236 -8.11 13.99 1.24
CA ALA A 236 -7.92 14.30 2.65
C ALA A 236 -9.22 14.26 3.44
N LEU A 237 -10.32 14.79 2.90
CA LEU A 237 -11.65 14.73 3.52
C LEU A 237 -12.15 13.28 3.66
N VAL A 238 -11.95 12.44 2.64
CA VAL A 238 -12.30 11.01 2.71
C VAL A 238 -11.49 10.31 3.81
N LEU A 239 -10.17 10.54 3.88
CA LEU A 239 -9.33 9.99 4.94
C LEU A 239 -9.76 10.46 6.33
N LEU A 240 -10.12 11.75 6.48
CA LEU A 240 -10.61 12.31 7.74
C LEU A 240 -11.94 11.67 8.15
N ALA A 241 -12.90 11.56 7.23
CA ALA A 241 -14.19 10.93 7.46
C ALA A 241 -14.03 9.45 7.88
N LEU A 242 -13.15 8.71 7.19
CA LEU A 242 -12.81 7.33 7.57
C LEU A 242 -12.11 7.26 8.94
N GLY A 243 -11.22 8.22 9.23
CA GLY A 243 -10.53 8.33 10.52
C GLY A 243 -11.48 8.62 11.68
N MET A 244 -12.47 9.48 11.47
CA MET A 244 -13.53 9.76 12.46
C MET A 244 -14.47 8.57 12.63
N LYS A 245 -14.98 8.00 11.52
CA LYS A 245 -15.90 6.84 11.55
C LYS A 245 -15.30 5.61 12.23
N ARG A 246 -13.98 5.40 12.09
CA ARG A 246 -13.27 4.25 12.69
C ARG A 246 -12.50 4.60 13.96
N SER A 247 -12.66 5.80 14.52
CA SER A 247 -11.92 6.30 15.69
C SER A 247 -10.40 6.10 15.59
N ASN A 248 -9.83 6.12 14.37
CA ASN A 248 -8.43 5.83 14.12
C ASN A 248 -7.61 7.12 14.12
N ALA A 249 -6.79 7.31 15.17
CA ALA A 249 -5.91 8.48 15.29
C ALA A 249 -4.92 8.61 14.12
N GLY A 250 -4.38 7.50 13.60
CA GLY A 250 -3.42 7.53 12.50
C GLY A 250 -4.01 8.10 11.20
N LEU A 251 -5.22 7.68 10.82
CA LEU A 251 -5.92 8.24 9.65
C LEU A 251 -6.23 9.73 9.83
N ARG A 252 -6.60 10.16 11.03
CA ARG A 252 -6.84 11.58 11.34
C ARG A 252 -5.57 12.40 11.17
N TRP A 253 -4.45 11.97 11.75
CA TRP A 253 -3.16 12.64 11.58
C TRP A 253 -2.70 12.67 10.12
N ALA A 254 -2.85 11.57 9.38
CA ALA A 254 -2.52 11.52 7.96
C ALA A 254 -3.39 12.50 7.14
N SER A 255 -4.71 12.54 7.41
CA SER A 255 -5.61 13.50 6.75
C SER A 255 -5.25 14.94 7.07
N LEU A 256 -4.90 15.26 8.33
CA LEU A 256 -4.52 16.61 8.74
C LEU A 256 -3.22 17.05 8.06
N ALA A 257 -2.21 16.17 8.01
CA ALA A 257 -0.97 16.44 7.30
C ALA A 257 -1.24 16.72 5.81
N LEU A 258 -2.11 15.94 5.17
CA LEU A 258 -2.46 16.17 3.77
C LEU A 258 -3.25 17.46 3.54
N VAL A 259 -4.17 17.83 4.44
CA VAL A 259 -4.86 19.13 4.38
C VAL A 259 -3.85 20.27 4.44
N LEU A 260 -2.88 20.20 5.36
CA LEU A 260 -1.83 21.21 5.49
C LEU A 260 -0.96 21.29 4.24
N ILE A 261 -0.58 20.15 3.66
CA ILE A 261 0.18 20.09 2.40
C ILE A 261 -0.64 20.68 1.24
N THR A 262 -1.92 20.35 1.14
CA THR A 262 -2.81 20.84 0.08
C THR A 262 -3.01 22.34 0.19
N ALA A 263 -3.29 22.84 1.38
CA ALA A 263 -3.38 24.28 1.64
C ALA A 263 -2.06 24.96 1.28
N GLY A 264 -0.94 24.47 1.82
CA GLY A 264 0.39 24.99 1.51
C GLY A 264 0.69 25.04 0.02
N LYS A 265 0.35 23.99 -0.75
CA LYS A 265 0.49 23.96 -2.20
C LYS A 265 -0.34 25.05 -2.87
N VAL A 266 -1.63 25.15 -2.55
CA VAL A 266 -2.52 26.18 -3.15
C VAL A 266 -1.98 27.58 -2.86
N PHE A 267 -1.50 27.82 -1.64
CA PHE A 267 -0.95 29.12 -1.23
C PHE A 267 0.42 29.45 -1.82
N LEU A 268 1.33 28.47 -1.91
CA LEU A 268 2.71 28.72 -2.35
C LEU A 268 2.89 28.57 -3.87
N TYR A 269 2.12 27.70 -4.51
CA TYR A 269 2.26 27.37 -5.93
C TYR A 269 1.16 28.01 -6.78
N ASP A 270 -0.11 27.79 -6.44
CA ASP A 270 -1.23 28.28 -7.26
C ASP A 270 -1.37 29.82 -7.14
N LEU A 271 -1.18 30.37 -5.93
CA LEU A 271 -1.24 31.81 -5.67
C LEU A 271 0.03 32.57 -6.07
N ALA A 272 1.19 31.90 -6.19
CA ALA A 272 2.41 32.52 -6.68
C ALA A 272 2.34 32.89 -8.17
N HIS A 273 1.44 32.27 -8.94
CA HIS A 273 1.27 32.58 -10.37
C HIS A 273 0.22 33.67 -10.63
N LEU A 274 -0.51 34.13 -9.60
CA LEU A 274 -1.41 35.27 -9.71
C LEU A 274 -0.62 36.59 -9.62
N GLY A 275 -1.10 37.63 -10.31
CA GLY A 275 -0.48 38.96 -10.30
C GLY A 275 -0.30 39.52 -8.88
N ASP A 276 0.68 40.42 -8.70
CA ASP A 276 1.23 40.80 -7.39
C ASP A 276 0.21 41.19 -6.31
N LEU A 277 -0.95 41.74 -6.69
CA LEU A 277 -2.02 42.10 -5.75
C LEU A 277 -2.69 40.88 -5.09
N TYR A 278 -2.85 39.79 -5.83
CA TYR A 278 -3.47 38.56 -5.31
C TYR A 278 -2.54 37.79 -4.38
N ARG A 279 -1.22 37.91 -4.54
CA ARG A 279 -0.23 37.32 -3.63
C ARG A 279 -0.38 37.91 -2.22
N VAL A 280 -0.47 39.24 -2.11
CA VAL A 280 -0.64 39.94 -0.83
C VAL A 280 -1.99 39.60 -0.18
N ALA A 281 -3.07 39.61 -0.97
CA ALA A 281 -4.40 39.23 -0.47
C ALA A 281 -4.45 37.77 0.02
N SER A 282 -3.73 36.86 -0.65
CA SER A 282 -3.67 35.45 -0.26
C SER A 282 -2.96 35.21 1.07
N LEU A 283 -1.87 35.96 1.34
CA LEU A 283 -1.12 35.86 2.60
C LEU A 283 -1.98 36.31 3.78
N VAL A 284 -2.76 37.38 3.59
CA VAL A 284 -3.74 37.85 4.58
C VAL A 284 -4.84 36.80 4.77
N GLY A 285 -5.38 36.25 3.68
CA GLY A 285 -6.38 35.18 3.73
C GLY A 285 -5.90 33.91 4.43
N LEU A 286 -4.64 33.52 4.21
CA LEU A 286 -3.99 32.39 4.88
C LEU A 286 -3.86 32.64 6.38
N ALA A 287 -3.35 33.81 6.77
CA ALA A 287 -3.20 34.17 8.17
C ALA A 287 -4.55 34.09 8.91
N LEU A 288 -5.61 34.64 8.31
CA LEU A 288 -6.97 34.56 8.85
C LEU A 288 -7.49 33.12 8.92
N SER A 289 -7.24 32.32 7.89
CA SER A 289 -7.66 30.91 7.84
C SER A 289 -6.97 30.06 8.91
N LEU A 290 -5.67 30.25 9.12
CA LEU A 290 -4.90 29.56 10.16
C LEU A 290 -5.36 29.94 11.57
N ILE A 291 -5.69 31.21 11.79
CA ILE A 291 -6.28 31.67 13.06
C ILE A 291 -7.63 30.96 13.29
N LEU A 292 -8.50 30.91 12.28
CA LEU A 292 -9.80 30.23 12.35
C LEU A 292 -9.68 28.74 12.65
N ILE A 293 -8.78 28.04 11.94
CA ILE A 293 -8.51 26.61 12.14
C ILE A 293 -7.95 26.37 13.55
N SER A 294 -7.03 27.22 14.01
CA SER A 294 -6.46 27.14 15.36
C SER A 294 -7.54 27.25 16.44
N ILE A 295 -8.45 28.22 16.31
CA ILE A 295 -9.58 28.42 17.23
C ILE A 295 -10.53 27.22 17.21
N ALA A 296 -10.88 26.71 16.03
CA ALA A 296 -11.73 25.54 15.90
C ALA A 296 -11.09 24.31 16.55
N TYR A 297 -9.79 24.07 16.31
CA TYR A 297 -9.06 22.93 16.86
C TYR A 297 -9.00 22.99 18.39
N GLN A 298 -8.77 24.17 18.97
CA GLN A 298 -8.79 24.35 20.43
C GLN A 298 -10.15 23.98 21.04
N ARG A 299 -11.24 24.37 20.38
CA ARG A 299 -12.61 24.13 20.87
C ARG A 299 -13.03 22.65 20.78
N PHE A 300 -12.61 21.95 19.73
CA PHE A 300 -13.01 20.55 19.50
C PHE A 300 -12.10 19.52 20.18
N VAL A 301 -10.83 19.84 20.44
CA VAL A 301 -9.84 18.88 20.98
C VAL A 301 -9.55 19.09 22.47
N PHE A 302 -9.64 20.33 22.98
CA PHE A 302 -9.27 20.66 24.37
C PHE A 302 -10.44 21.12 25.26
N GLY A 303 -11.70 21.00 24.80
CA GLY A 303 -12.89 21.25 25.62
C GLY A 303 -12.95 20.29 26.81
N LYS A 304 -12.76 20.82 28.02
CA LYS A 304 -12.49 20.09 29.28
C LYS A 304 -13.56 19.04 29.68
N PRO A 305 -13.16 17.94 30.35
CA PRO A 305 -14.05 17.11 31.14
C PRO A 305 -14.51 17.88 32.38
N THR A 306 -15.83 17.95 32.60
CA THR A 306 -16.42 18.50 33.81
C THR A 306 -16.10 17.60 35.01
N THR A 307 -15.10 17.97 35.80
CA THR A 307 -14.89 17.43 37.14
C THR A 307 -15.97 17.97 38.07
N SER A 308 -17.04 17.21 38.27
CA SER A 308 -17.98 17.42 39.38
C SER A 308 -17.30 16.95 40.68
N GLY A 309 -16.70 17.88 41.41
CA GLY A 309 -16.29 17.66 42.79
C GLY A 309 -17.53 17.69 43.68
N LYS A 310 -17.92 16.53 44.23
CA LYS A 310 -18.82 16.47 45.39
C LYS A 310 -17.99 16.74 46.65
N SER A 311 -18.06 17.95 47.16
CA SER A 311 -17.69 18.25 48.55
C SER A 311 -18.84 17.82 49.47
N THR A 312 -18.62 16.80 50.30
CA THR A 312 -19.46 16.51 51.47
C THR A 312 -19.15 17.52 52.57
N PRO A 313 -20.15 18.21 53.16
CA PRO A 313 -19.91 19.05 54.34
C PRO A 313 -19.86 18.18 55.60
N ARG A 314 -18.87 18.46 56.46
CA ARG A 314 -18.85 18.01 57.86
C ARG A 314 -19.97 18.72 58.62
N SER A 315 -20.73 17.96 59.39
CA SER A 315 -21.68 18.46 60.41
C SER A 315 -20.98 18.57 61.79
N PRO A 316 -21.54 19.37 62.71
CA PRO A 316 -20.81 20.18 63.70
C PRO A 316 -20.19 19.40 64.87
#